data_AF-A0A8K0MXT0-F1
#
_entry.id   AF-A0A8K0MXT0-F1
#
_cell.length_a   1.000
_cell.length_b   1.000
_cell.length_c   1.000
_cell.angle_alpha   90.00
_cell.angle_beta   90.00
_cell.angle_gamma   90.00
#
_symmetry.space_group_name_H-M   'P 1'
#
loop_
_entity.id
_entity.type
_entity.pdbx_description
1 polymer ?
#
loop_
_entity_poly.entity_id
_entity_poly.type
_entity_poly.pdbx_seq_one_letter_code
_entity_poly.pdbx_strand_id
1 'polypeptide(L)'
;MEAKLRTAASLVKRPNSAEEADSAAEAIAEIRLLSKHDPEIRSLLTDAGAVPLLAARLLPGGGHHSPPSQDNTAAALLNHSISSRETLMSTPGRSIKDALKALFGIALYPLNRPALVDLGAVPALFSLVVNDGRTGVVEDATAVIAQAAGCYESVDDFREVAGVRVLVDLVDAGRGASGRARENAAAALLLNLVMSGGEEAAADVREIEVAKTALRELAGGGGSVRATSKAESLLRAFESGHGGRFPDLKANSATPPQLSALSAATTVNN
;
A
#
# COMPACT_ATOMS: atom_id res chain seq x y z
N MET A 1 15.37 26.16 9.70
CA MET A 1 14.88 25.36 10.84
C MET A 1 13.67 26.00 11.52
N GLU A 2 13.74 27.25 12.03
CA GLU A 2 12.62 27.91 12.73
C GLU A 2 11.32 28.06 11.93
N ALA A 3 11.41 28.31 10.61
CA ALA A 3 10.24 28.37 9.75
C ALA A 3 9.49 27.01 9.69
N LYS A 4 10.21 25.90 9.50
CA LYS A 4 9.64 24.54 9.47
C LYS A 4 9.00 24.15 10.80
N LEU A 5 9.63 24.52 11.92
CA LEU A 5 9.07 24.29 13.27
C LEU A 5 7.73 25.00 13.47
N ARG A 6 7.65 26.29 13.08
CA ARG A 6 6.41 27.07 13.16
C ARG A 6 5.31 26.48 12.27
N THR A 7 5.67 26.08 11.05
CA THR A 7 4.73 25.41 10.13
C THR A 7 4.20 24.12 10.75
N ALA A 8 5.07 23.23 11.23
CA ALA A 8 4.67 21.96 11.85
C ALA A 8 3.71 22.16 13.03
N ALA A 9 4.04 23.07 13.95
CA ALA A 9 3.17 23.38 15.10
C ALA A 9 1.80 23.94 14.67
N SER A 10 1.77 24.82 13.67
CA SER A 10 0.52 25.41 13.17
C SER A 10 -0.39 24.37 12.52
N LEU A 11 0.19 23.43 11.77
CA LEU A 11 -0.54 22.38 11.07
C LEU A 11 -1.14 21.36 12.02
N VAL A 12 -0.43 20.98 13.09
CA VAL A 12 -0.98 20.04 14.09
C VAL A 12 -2.09 20.69 14.92
N LYS A 13 -2.03 22.01 15.15
CA LYS A 13 -3.07 22.72 15.91
C LYS A 13 -4.36 22.92 15.10
N ARG A 14 -4.25 23.19 13.80
CA ARG A 14 -5.36 23.55 12.91
C ARG A 14 -6.54 22.55 12.90
N PRO A 15 -6.34 21.22 12.79
CA PRO A 15 -7.44 20.25 12.80
C PRO A 15 -8.26 20.22 14.08
N ASN A 16 -7.68 20.65 15.22
CA ASN A 16 -8.36 20.66 16.52
C ASN A 16 -9.14 21.95 16.76
N SER A 17 -8.76 23.04 16.08
CA SER A 17 -9.45 24.34 16.15
C SER A 17 -10.43 24.57 15.00
N ALA A 18 -10.44 23.70 14.00
CA ALA A 18 -11.33 23.81 12.86
C ALA A 18 -12.78 23.49 13.26
N GLU A 19 -13.66 24.48 13.15
CA GLU A 19 -15.11 24.28 13.25
C GLU A 19 -15.67 23.54 12.03
N GLU A 20 -14.95 23.61 10.90
CA GLU A 20 -15.32 23.03 9.62
C GLU A 20 -14.49 21.78 9.29
N ALA A 21 -15.17 20.72 8.84
CA ALA A 21 -14.54 19.45 8.46
C ALA A 21 -13.50 19.60 7.33
N ASP A 22 -13.75 20.50 6.39
CA ASP A 22 -12.90 20.70 5.21
C ASP A 22 -11.54 21.32 5.60
N SER A 23 -11.54 22.29 6.52
CA SER A 23 -10.31 22.89 7.05
C SER A 23 -9.43 21.89 7.81
N ALA A 24 -10.04 20.93 8.50
CA ALA A 24 -9.31 19.83 9.14
C ALA A 24 -8.74 18.84 8.11
N ALA A 25 -9.49 18.52 7.05
CA ALA A 25 -9.05 17.61 5.99
C ALA A 25 -7.86 18.19 5.21
N GLU A 26 -7.89 19.49 4.89
CA GLU A 26 -6.77 20.19 4.23
C GLU A 26 -5.49 20.17 5.08
N ALA A 27 -5.61 20.37 6.39
CA ALA A 27 -4.47 20.30 7.31
C ALA A 27 -3.82 18.92 7.30
N ILE A 28 -4.62 17.85 7.31
CA ILE A 28 -4.12 16.48 7.26
C ILE A 28 -3.45 16.20 5.91
N ALA A 29 -4.04 16.67 4.81
CA ALA A 29 -3.45 16.55 3.48
C ALA A 29 -2.09 17.27 3.39
N GLU A 30 -1.95 18.43 4.01
CA GLU A 30 -0.70 19.20 4.05
C GLU A 30 0.37 18.50 4.93
N ILE A 31 -0.02 18.00 6.11
CA ILE A 31 0.85 17.17 6.97
C ILE A 31 1.38 15.96 6.18
N ARG A 32 0.51 15.28 5.42
CA ARG A 32 0.90 14.16 4.56
C ARG A 32 1.89 14.59 3.48
N LEU A 33 1.60 15.66 2.74
CA LEU A 33 2.46 16.13 1.64
C LEU A 33 3.87 16.46 2.14
N LEU A 34 3.97 17.17 3.26
CA LEU A 34 5.25 17.51 3.87
C LEU A 34 6.01 16.26 4.33
N SER A 35 5.33 15.33 5.00
CA SER A 35 5.95 14.11 5.54
C SER A 35 6.38 13.09 4.47
N LYS A 36 5.90 13.20 3.22
CA LYS A 36 6.18 12.24 2.13
C LYS A 36 7.69 12.09 1.86
N HIS A 37 8.42 13.20 1.77
CA HIS A 37 9.81 13.18 1.31
C HIS A 37 10.83 13.77 2.29
N ASP A 38 10.40 14.57 3.28
CA ASP A 38 11.33 15.29 4.16
C ASP A 38 11.45 14.58 5.54
N PRO A 39 12.58 13.93 5.86
CA PRO A 39 12.76 13.29 7.17
C PRO A 39 12.83 14.29 8.33
N GLU A 40 13.32 15.50 8.09
CA GLU A 40 13.42 16.55 9.12
C GLU A 40 12.02 17.03 9.49
N ILE A 41 11.15 17.29 8.50
CA ILE A 41 9.77 17.72 8.78
C ILE A 41 8.96 16.62 9.46
N ARG A 42 9.22 15.33 9.14
CA ARG A 42 8.59 14.20 9.84
C ARG A 42 8.87 14.26 11.34
N SER A 43 10.11 14.48 11.74
CA SER A 43 10.48 14.59 13.15
C SER A 43 9.78 15.78 13.81
N LEU A 44 9.83 16.96 13.16
CA LEU A 44 9.19 18.17 13.69
C LEU A 44 7.68 18.04 13.85
N LEU A 45 7.00 17.40 12.90
CA LEU A 45 5.56 17.12 12.96
C LEU A 45 5.24 16.09 14.05
N THR A 46 6.08 15.06 14.21
CA THR A 46 5.94 14.08 15.30
C THR A 46 6.06 14.77 16.66
N ASP A 47 7.09 15.60 16.85
CA ASP A 47 7.33 16.35 18.09
C ASP A 47 6.21 17.35 18.39
N ALA A 48 5.60 17.92 17.35
CA ALA A 48 4.43 18.79 17.46
C ALA A 48 3.12 18.04 17.84
N GLY A 49 3.12 16.70 17.86
CA GLY A 49 1.96 15.88 18.24
C GLY A 49 1.11 15.38 17.08
N ALA A 50 1.64 15.31 15.85
CA ALA A 50 0.91 14.80 14.70
C ALA A 50 0.47 13.33 14.89
N VAL A 51 1.28 12.49 15.53
CA VAL A 51 1.01 11.05 15.66
C VAL A 51 -0.26 10.76 16.48
N PRO A 52 -0.44 11.29 17.71
CA PRO A 52 -1.69 11.15 18.43
C PRO A 52 -2.91 11.71 17.70
N LEU A 53 -2.75 12.86 17.01
CA LEU A 53 -3.81 13.49 16.23
C LEU A 53 -4.30 12.57 15.12
N LEU A 54 -3.38 12.07 14.30
CA LEU A 54 -3.70 11.20 13.16
C LEU A 54 -4.26 9.86 13.63
N ALA A 55 -3.70 9.28 14.71
CA ALA A 55 -4.21 8.03 15.27
C ALA A 55 -5.66 8.16 15.75
N ALA A 56 -6.02 9.29 16.39
CA ALA A 56 -7.39 9.55 16.84
C ALA A 56 -8.38 9.64 15.68
N ARG A 57 -7.96 10.12 14.51
CA ARG A 57 -8.80 10.27 13.31
C ARG A 57 -9.06 8.95 12.57
N LEU A 58 -8.23 7.93 12.79
CA LEU A 58 -8.46 6.57 12.27
C LEU A 58 -9.43 5.74 13.13
N LEU A 59 -9.67 6.13 14.39
CA LEU A 59 -10.57 5.39 15.27
C LEU A 59 -12.04 5.65 14.90
N PRO A 60 -12.91 4.61 14.94
CA PRO A 60 -14.35 4.80 14.77
C PRO A 60 -14.89 5.75 15.86
N GLY A 61 -15.29 6.97 15.48
CA GLY A 61 -15.72 8.03 16.40
C GLY A 61 -14.84 9.28 16.40
N GLY A 62 -13.73 9.29 15.64
CA GLY A 62 -12.83 10.43 15.48
C GLY A 62 -13.34 11.52 14.51
N GLY A 63 -14.50 12.12 14.78
CA GLY A 63 -15.02 13.28 14.03
C GLY A 63 -15.29 13.03 12.53
N HIS A 64 -15.63 14.10 11.78
CA HIS A 64 -16.08 14.07 10.38
C HIS A 64 -15.22 13.16 9.47
N HIS A 65 -15.76 11.98 9.15
CA HIS A 65 -15.10 10.97 8.32
C HIS A 65 -15.49 11.16 6.84
N SER A 66 -14.69 11.91 6.09
CA SER A 66 -14.70 11.80 4.63
C SER A 66 -13.65 10.77 4.19
N PRO A 67 -13.92 9.94 3.17
CA PRO A 67 -12.94 8.98 2.66
C PRO A 67 -11.58 9.62 2.31
N PRO A 68 -11.52 10.78 1.62
CA PRO A 68 -10.24 11.44 1.34
C PRO A 68 -9.46 11.82 2.61
N SER A 69 -10.13 12.15 3.71
CA SER A 69 -9.48 12.47 4.99
C SER A 69 -8.87 11.23 5.64
N GLN A 70 -9.52 10.06 5.53
CA GLN A 70 -9.00 8.80 6.07
C GLN A 70 -7.76 8.33 5.31
N ASP A 71 -7.77 8.42 3.98
CA ASP A 71 -6.64 8.05 3.12
C ASP A 71 -5.42 8.90 3.45
N ASN A 72 -5.61 10.23 3.55
CA ASN A 72 -4.55 11.15 3.92
C ASN A 72 -4.01 10.87 5.34
N THR A 73 -4.91 10.56 6.29
CA THR A 73 -4.53 10.24 7.67
C THR A 73 -3.69 8.97 7.73
N ALA A 74 -4.12 7.90 7.07
CA ALA A 74 -3.42 6.62 7.07
C ALA A 74 -2.06 6.73 6.37
N ALA A 75 -2.00 7.42 5.23
CA ALA A 75 -0.75 7.68 4.53
C ALA A 75 0.22 8.55 5.33
N ALA A 76 -0.27 9.61 6.00
CA ALA A 76 0.57 10.42 6.88
C ALA A 76 1.18 9.59 8.01
N LEU A 77 0.39 8.74 8.68
CA LEU A 77 0.92 7.85 9.73
C LEU A 77 2.00 6.91 9.19
N LEU A 78 1.83 6.35 7.98
CA LEU A 78 2.87 5.52 7.37
C LEU A 78 4.12 6.34 7.03
N ASN A 79 3.99 7.54 6.47
CA ASN A 79 5.13 8.41 6.18
C ASN A 79 5.92 8.71 7.45
N HIS A 80 5.25 9.06 8.55
CA HIS A 80 5.88 9.27 9.86
C HIS A 80 6.59 8.01 10.40
N SER A 81 6.05 6.82 10.11
CA SER A 81 6.66 5.55 10.53
C SER A 81 8.06 5.33 9.94
N ILE A 82 8.41 5.99 8.83
CA ILE A 82 9.74 5.93 8.22
C ILE A 82 10.82 6.53 9.14
N SER A 83 10.50 7.59 9.88
CA SER A 83 11.49 8.33 10.70
C SER A 83 11.25 8.28 12.21
N SER A 84 10.00 8.04 12.65
CA SER A 84 9.62 8.17 14.08
C SER A 84 8.85 6.95 14.57
N ARG A 85 9.28 5.75 14.19
CA ARG A 85 8.57 4.50 14.48
C ARG A 85 8.35 4.24 15.96
N GLU A 86 9.35 4.49 16.81
CA GLU A 86 9.24 4.29 18.27
C GLU A 86 8.08 5.09 18.88
N THR A 87 7.92 6.34 18.45
CA THR A 87 6.82 7.21 18.89
C THR A 87 5.45 6.68 18.46
N LEU A 88 5.33 6.13 17.25
CA LEU A 88 4.09 5.49 16.79
C LEU A 88 3.74 4.24 17.61
N MET A 89 4.74 3.52 18.11
CA MET A 89 4.55 2.32 18.92
C MET A 89 4.22 2.62 20.38
N SER A 90 4.75 3.72 20.93
CA SER A 90 4.45 4.16 22.30
C SER A 90 3.09 4.87 22.42
N THR A 91 2.48 5.26 21.31
CA THR A 91 1.16 5.89 21.29
C THR A 91 0.07 4.82 21.54
N PRO A 92 -0.88 5.04 22.46
CA PRO A 92 -1.97 4.09 22.72
C PRO A 92 -2.83 3.82 21.47
N GLY A 93 -3.12 2.54 21.19
CA GLY A 93 -3.80 2.10 19.97
C GLY A 93 -2.79 1.65 18.90
N ARG A 94 -3.09 0.59 18.16
CA ARG A 94 -2.17 -0.01 17.18
C ARG A 94 -2.11 0.84 15.90
N SER A 95 -1.73 2.11 16.01
CA SER A 95 -1.77 3.15 14.97
C SER A 95 -1.27 2.66 13.60
N ILE A 96 -0.14 1.95 13.55
CA ILE A 96 0.41 1.37 12.32
C ILE A 96 -0.51 0.28 11.75
N LYS A 97 -0.99 -0.66 12.56
CA LYS A 97 -1.89 -1.71 12.07
C LYS A 97 -3.23 -1.16 11.63
N ASP A 98 -3.74 -0.14 12.31
CA ASP A 98 -5.01 0.47 11.94
C ASP A 98 -4.87 1.31 10.66
N ALA A 99 -3.73 1.99 10.45
CA ALA A 99 -3.38 2.61 9.18
C ALA A 99 -3.26 1.57 8.05
N LEU A 100 -2.58 0.44 8.29
CA LEU A 100 -2.46 -0.65 7.31
C LEU A 100 -3.81 -1.26 6.95
N LYS A 101 -4.71 -1.48 7.92
CA LYS A 101 -6.07 -1.97 7.65
C LYS A 101 -6.89 -0.97 6.84
N ALA A 102 -6.80 0.32 7.16
CA ALA A 102 -7.48 1.37 6.41
C ALA A 102 -7.02 1.36 4.95
N LEU A 103 -5.70 1.42 4.72
CA LEU A 103 -5.10 1.38 3.39
C LEU A 103 -5.44 0.09 2.63
N PHE A 104 -5.43 -1.06 3.31
CA PHE A 104 -5.86 -2.32 2.71
C PHE A 104 -7.31 -2.23 2.22
N GLY A 105 -8.23 -1.75 3.08
CA GLY A 105 -9.64 -1.58 2.74
C GLY A 105 -9.87 -0.66 1.55
N ILE A 106 -9.12 0.44 1.46
CA ILE A 106 -9.15 1.39 0.33
C ILE A 106 -8.64 0.71 -0.95
N ALA A 107 -7.51 0.00 -0.86
CA ALA A 107 -6.83 -0.62 -1.99
C ALA A 107 -7.54 -1.85 -2.57
N LEU A 108 -8.53 -2.40 -1.85
CA LEU A 108 -9.42 -3.44 -2.37
C LEU A 108 -10.18 -2.97 -3.61
N TYR A 109 -10.42 -1.67 -3.75
CA TYR A 109 -11.04 -1.09 -4.94
C TYR A 109 -9.96 -0.58 -5.92
N PRO A 110 -9.83 -1.16 -7.13
CA PRO A 110 -8.74 -0.82 -8.04
C PRO A 110 -8.62 0.66 -8.40
N LEU A 111 -9.73 1.40 -8.51
CA LEU A 111 -9.71 2.83 -8.84
C LEU A 111 -9.08 3.70 -7.75
N ASN A 112 -8.96 3.20 -6.51
CA ASN A 112 -8.34 3.93 -5.41
C ASN A 112 -6.82 3.70 -5.33
N ARG A 113 -6.29 2.71 -6.06
CA ARG A 113 -4.87 2.34 -5.99
C ARG A 113 -3.94 3.43 -6.53
N PRO A 114 -4.25 4.15 -7.64
CA PRO A 114 -3.41 5.26 -8.08
C PRO A 114 -3.32 6.35 -7.02
N ALA A 115 -4.44 6.70 -6.39
CA ALA A 115 -4.46 7.65 -5.28
C ALA A 115 -3.58 7.17 -4.11
N LEU A 116 -3.65 5.88 -3.73
CA LEU A 116 -2.79 5.31 -2.70
C LEU A 116 -1.29 5.44 -3.03
N VAL A 117 -0.91 5.25 -4.30
CA VAL A 117 0.47 5.46 -4.77
C VAL A 117 0.85 6.95 -4.67
N ASP A 118 0.02 7.85 -5.18
CA ASP A 118 0.24 9.31 -5.12
C ASP A 118 0.42 9.83 -3.69
N LEU A 119 -0.29 9.22 -2.73
CA LEU A 119 -0.16 9.54 -1.31
C LEU A 119 1.23 9.21 -0.73
N GLY A 120 2.05 8.43 -1.43
CA GLY A 120 3.40 8.01 -1.01
C GLY A 120 3.42 6.73 -0.18
N ALA A 121 2.38 5.91 -0.26
CA ALA A 121 2.27 4.72 0.56
C ALA A 121 3.34 3.66 0.23
N VAL A 122 3.74 3.52 -1.04
CA VAL A 122 4.65 2.46 -1.48
C VAL A 122 6.01 2.54 -0.76
N PRO A 123 6.75 3.67 -0.76
CA PRO A 123 8.01 3.74 -0.02
C PRO A 123 7.88 3.48 1.48
N ALA A 124 6.79 3.97 2.09
CA ALA A 124 6.54 3.78 3.51
C ALA A 124 6.28 2.31 3.86
N LEU A 125 5.52 1.59 3.02
CA LEU A 125 5.25 0.16 3.20
C LEU A 125 6.51 -0.69 3.07
N PHE A 126 7.36 -0.41 2.08
CA PHE A 126 8.63 -1.13 1.92
C PHE A 126 9.59 -0.85 3.08
N SER A 127 9.70 0.40 3.53
CA SER A 127 10.47 0.74 4.73
C SER A 127 9.95 -0.01 5.96
N LEU A 128 8.64 -0.14 6.11
CA LEU A 128 8.04 -0.88 7.23
C LEU A 128 8.36 -2.37 7.16
N VAL A 129 8.31 -2.99 5.98
CA VAL A 129 8.69 -4.40 5.78
C VAL A 129 10.15 -4.67 6.13
N VAL A 130 11.06 -3.80 5.71
CA VAL A 130 12.50 -3.99 5.95
C VAL A 130 12.87 -3.77 7.41
N ASN A 131 12.23 -2.80 8.07
CA ASN A 131 12.63 -2.35 9.40
C ASN A 131 11.80 -2.98 10.53
N ASP A 132 10.60 -3.51 10.27
CA ASP A 132 9.70 -4.06 11.30
C ASP A 132 9.81 -5.58 11.44
N GLY A 133 10.43 -6.06 12.53
CA GLY A 133 10.55 -7.50 12.81
C GLY A 133 9.26 -8.17 13.30
N ARG A 134 8.16 -7.44 13.52
CA ARG A 134 6.92 -8.05 14.02
C ARG A 134 6.16 -8.70 12.87
N THR A 135 6.06 -10.03 12.93
CA THR A 135 5.41 -10.85 11.90
C THR A 135 4.05 -10.29 11.47
N GLY A 136 3.18 -9.95 12.41
CA GLY A 136 1.85 -9.46 12.06
C GLY A 136 1.80 -8.05 11.48
N VAL A 137 2.86 -7.23 11.55
CA VAL A 137 2.94 -5.94 10.85
C VAL A 137 3.44 -6.16 9.42
N VAL A 138 4.47 -7.00 9.26
CA VAL A 138 4.98 -7.39 7.94
C VAL A 138 3.91 -8.06 7.09
N GLU A 139 3.11 -8.95 7.69
CA GLU A 139 1.98 -9.59 7.00
C GLU A 139 0.94 -8.58 6.50
N ASP A 140 0.56 -7.61 7.34
CA ASP A 140 -0.41 -6.58 6.99
C ASP A 140 0.17 -5.63 5.93
N ALA A 141 1.44 -5.23 6.06
CA ALA A 141 2.13 -4.35 5.11
C ALA A 141 2.30 -5.00 3.74
N THR A 142 2.78 -6.25 3.69
CA THR A 142 2.92 -7.00 2.44
C THR A 142 1.58 -7.24 1.74
N ALA A 143 0.47 -7.34 2.49
CA ALA A 143 -0.86 -7.43 1.91
C ALA A 143 -1.26 -6.14 1.17
N VAL A 144 -0.94 -4.97 1.74
CA VAL A 144 -1.18 -3.66 1.07
C VAL A 144 -0.26 -3.49 -0.13
N ILE A 145 1.02 -3.86 -0.02
CA ILE A 145 1.97 -3.85 -1.14
C ILE A 145 1.45 -4.70 -2.31
N ALA A 146 0.88 -5.87 -2.04
CA ALA A 146 0.28 -6.70 -3.08
C ALA A 146 -0.90 -6.02 -3.79
N GLN A 147 -1.70 -5.20 -3.10
CA GLN A 147 -2.74 -4.40 -3.76
C GLN A 147 -2.14 -3.30 -4.63
N ALA A 148 -1.16 -2.56 -4.11
CA ALA A 148 -0.48 -1.49 -4.82
C ALA A 148 0.23 -1.99 -6.09
N ALA A 149 0.88 -3.16 -6.02
CA ALA A 149 1.56 -3.79 -7.16
C ALA A 149 0.64 -4.08 -8.36
N GLY A 150 -0.67 -4.19 -8.13
CA GLY A 150 -1.67 -4.33 -9.18
C GLY A 150 -2.10 -3.00 -9.82
N CYS A 151 -1.27 -1.96 -9.69
CA CYS A 151 -1.48 -0.61 -10.18
C CYS A 151 -0.26 -0.20 -11.02
N TYR A 152 -0.47 0.29 -12.23
CA TYR A 152 0.62 0.67 -13.13
C TYR A 152 1.45 1.84 -12.59
N GLU A 153 0.78 2.80 -11.96
CA GLU A 153 1.36 3.97 -11.32
C GLU A 153 2.35 3.60 -10.22
N SER A 154 2.22 2.41 -9.61
CA SER A 154 3.13 1.96 -8.55
C SER A 154 4.50 1.50 -9.07
N VAL A 155 4.64 1.27 -10.37
CA VAL A 155 5.83 0.57 -10.90
C VAL A 155 7.10 1.39 -10.65
N ASP A 156 7.06 2.71 -10.87
CA ASP A 156 8.22 3.58 -10.62
C ASP A 156 8.57 3.64 -9.13
N ASP A 157 7.59 3.81 -8.25
CA ASP A 157 7.81 3.79 -6.80
C ASP A 157 8.42 2.46 -6.33
N PHE A 158 8.02 1.32 -6.91
CA PHE A 158 8.63 0.02 -6.63
C PHE A 158 10.10 -0.02 -7.07
N ARG A 159 10.45 0.59 -8.20
CA ARG A 159 11.85 0.69 -8.66
C ARG A 159 12.68 1.56 -7.73
N GLU A 160 12.17 2.72 -7.34
CA GLU A 160 12.88 3.66 -6.45
C GLU A 160 13.31 3.02 -5.13
N VAL A 161 12.51 2.08 -4.60
CA VAL A 161 12.78 1.41 -3.32
C VAL A 161 13.40 0.02 -3.44
N ALA A 162 13.85 -0.37 -4.63
CA ALA A 162 14.33 -1.73 -4.92
C ALA A 162 13.33 -2.81 -4.46
N GLY A 163 12.04 -2.56 -4.72
CA GLY A 163 10.93 -3.34 -4.18
C GLY A 163 10.94 -4.80 -4.62
N VAL A 164 11.34 -5.09 -5.87
CA VAL A 164 11.49 -6.46 -6.38
C VAL A 164 12.43 -7.27 -5.49
N ARG A 165 13.63 -6.73 -5.21
CA ARG A 165 14.61 -7.39 -4.35
C ARG A 165 14.08 -7.70 -2.96
N VAL A 166 13.40 -6.74 -2.33
CA VAL A 166 12.81 -6.92 -0.99
C VAL A 166 11.75 -8.03 -1.02
N LEU A 167 10.93 -8.09 -2.05
CA LEU A 167 9.91 -9.13 -2.18
C LEU A 167 10.53 -10.50 -2.46
N VAL A 168 11.60 -10.58 -3.25
CA VAL A 168 12.34 -11.82 -3.51
C VAL A 168 12.94 -12.36 -2.20
N ASP A 169 13.58 -11.49 -1.42
CA ASP A 169 14.11 -11.84 -0.10
C ASP A 169 13.00 -12.30 0.86
N LEU A 170 11.80 -11.71 0.78
CA LEU A 170 10.67 -12.14 1.59
C LEU A 170 10.16 -13.53 1.18
N VAL A 171 10.10 -13.84 -0.12
CA VAL A 171 9.60 -15.12 -0.63
C VAL A 171 10.54 -16.28 -0.26
N ASP A 172 11.84 -16.00 -0.12
CA ASP A 172 12.85 -16.97 0.31
C ASP A 172 12.55 -17.52 1.72
N ALA A 173 12.27 -18.83 1.79
CA ALA A 173 11.97 -19.54 3.03
C ALA A 173 13.14 -19.50 4.03
N GLY A 174 14.38 -19.37 3.54
CA GLY A 174 15.59 -19.30 4.35
C GLY A 174 15.72 -18.02 5.17
N ARG A 175 14.92 -16.99 4.88
CA ARG A 175 15.00 -15.68 5.56
C ARG A 175 13.97 -15.47 6.69
N GLY A 176 13.21 -16.51 7.05
CA GLY A 176 12.36 -16.50 8.25
C GLY A 176 11.06 -15.70 8.13
N ALA A 177 10.64 -15.32 6.92
CA ALA A 177 9.35 -14.70 6.68
C ALA A 177 8.19 -15.69 6.92
N SER A 178 7.06 -15.20 7.43
CA SER A 178 5.88 -16.04 7.63
C SER A 178 5.28 -16.51 6.31
N GLY A 179 4.52 -17.61 6.35
CA GLY A 179 3.84 -18.14 5.15
C GLY A 179 2.89 -17.12 4.50
N ARG A 180 2.22 -16.27 5.31
CA ARG A 180 1.33 -15.21 4.80
C ARG A 180 2.10 -14.08 4.12
N ALA A 181 3.19 -13.61 4.75
CA ALA A 181 4.04 -12.57 4.16
C ALA A 181 4.65 -13.05 2.84
N ARG A 182 5.10 -14.32 2.78
CA ARG A 182 5.60 -14.97 1.56
C ARG A 182 4.55 -15.03 0.46
N GLU A 183 3.33 -15.46 0.78
CA GLU A 183 2.23 -15.50 -0.18
C GLU A 183 1.91 -14.11 -0.75
N ASN A 184 1.85 -13.10 0.12
CA ASN A 184 1.58 -11.73 -0.29
C ASN A 184 2.72 -11.18 -1.14
N ALA A 185 3.97 -11.46 -0.78
CA ALA A 185 5.14 -11.04 -1.55
C ALA A 185 5.19 -11.67 -2.95
N ALA A 186 4.88 -12.97 -3.06
CA ALA A 186 4.77 -13.65 -4.35
C ALA A 186 3.64 -13.05 -5.22
N ALA A 187 2.51 -12.69 -4.61
CA ALA A 187 1.42 -12.01 -5.31
C ALA A 187 1.85 -10.62 -5.80
N ALA A 188 2.55 -9.85 -4.96
CA ALA A 188 3.06 -8.53 -5.30
C ALA A 188 4.06 -8.60 -6.45
N LEU A 189 4.99 -9.56 -6.44
CA LEU A 189 5.94 -9.78 -7.54
C LEU A 189 5.21 -10.08 -8.85
N LEU A 190 4.24 -10.99 -8.82
CA LEU A 190 3.46 -11.33 -10.01
C LEU A 190 2.73 -10.12 -10.59
N LEU A 191 2.04 -9.37 -9.74
CA LEU A 191 1.29 -8.20 -10.17
C LEU A 191 2.21 -7.11 -10.71
N ASN A 192 3.30 -6.81 -10.01
CA ASN A 192 4.25 -5.79 -10.43
C ASN A 192 4.90 -6.15 -11.78
N LEU A 193 5.24 -7.42 -12.02
CA LEU A 193 5.77 -7.88 -13.32
C LEU A 193 4.76 -7.73 -14.46
N VAL A 194 3.49 -8.06 -14.21
CA VAL A 194 2.41 -7.87 -15.19
C VAL A 194 2.24 -6.38 -15.50
N MET A 195 2.27 -5.51 -14.48
CA MET A 195 2.16 -4.06 -14.68
C MET A 195 3.38 -3.45 -15.37
N SER A 196 4.58 -4.00 -15.14
CA SER A 196 5.83 -3.48 -15.71
C SER A 196 6.02 -3.79 -17.20
N GLY A 197 5.14 -4.61 -17.81
CA GLY A 197 5.16 -4.84 -19.25
C GLY A 197 6.30 -5.72 -19.78
N GLY A 198 6.87 -6.61 -18.95
CA GLY A 198 7.81 -7.67 -19.37
C GLY A 198 9.20 -7.23 -19.83
N GLU A 199 9.37 -6.02 -20.36
CA GLU A 199 10.60 -5.56 -21.01
C GLU A 199 11.72 -5.16 -20.04
N GLU A 200 11.42 -5.02 -18.74
CA GLU A 200 12.42 -4.72 -17.70
C GLU A 200 12.62 -5.84 -16.67
N ALA A 201 11.88 -6.94 -16.75
CA ALA A 201 12.13 -8.13 -15.91
C ALA A 201 13.52 -8.74 -16.18
N ALA A 202 14.12 -8.45 -17.34
CA ALA A 202 15.45 -8.95 -17.72
C ALA A 202 16.62 -8.29 -16.98
N ALA A 203 16.45 -7.13 -16.33
CA ALA A 203 17.55 -6.48 -15.59
C ALA A 203 17.95 -7.27 -14.33
N ASP A 204 17.04 -8.08 -13.79
CA ASP A 204 17.19 -8.80 -12.52
C ASP A 204 17.24 -10.32 -12.69
N VAL A 205 17.90 -10.85 -13.73
CA VAL A 205 18.01 -12.31 -14.01
C VAL A 205 18.39 -13.11 -12.76
N ARG A 206 19.30 -12.58 -11.92
CA ARG A 206 19.70 -13.21 -10.66
C ARG A 206 18.57 -13.26 -9.64
N GLU A 207 17.81 -12.18 -9.48
CA GLU A 207 16.69 -12.15 -8.52
C GLU A 207 15.55 -13.03 -9.01
N ILE A 208 15.35 -13.12 -10.33
CA ILE A 208 14.40 -14.05 -10.95
C ILE A 208 14.76 -15.50 -10.66
N GLU A 209 16.02 -15.90 -10.74
CA GLU A 209 16.40 -17.29 -10.43
C GLU A 209 16.24 -17.63 -8.95
N VAL A 210 16.54 -16.68 -8.05
CA VAL A 210 16.27 -16.84 -6.61
C VAL A 210 14.75 -16.94 -6.37
N ALA A 211 13.96 -16.07 -6.99
CA ALA A 211 12.51 -16.10 -6.90
C ALA A 211 11.94 -17.42 -7.42
N LYS A 212 12.36 -17.88 -8.61
CA LYS A 212 11.92 -19.17 -9.18
C LYS A 212 12.20 -20.34 -8.25
N THR A 213 13.35 -20.34 -7.58
CA THR A 213 13.72 -21.41 -6.63
C THR A 213 12.77 -21.42 -5.44
N ALA A 214 12.58 -20.27 -4.79
CA ALA A 214 11.68 -20.15 -3.65
C ALA A 214 10.20 -20.39 -4.03
N LEU A 215 9.79 -20.02 -5.24
CA LEU A 215 8.44 -20.25 -5.75
C LEU A 215 8.17 -21.72 -6.04
N ARG A 216 9.16 -22.49 -6.51
CA ARG A 216 9.01 -23.94 -6.69
C ARG A 216 8.80 -24.65 -5.36
N GLU A 217 9.48 -24.20 -4.30
CA GLU A 217 9.24 -24.71 -2.94
C GLU A 217 7.82 -24.37 -2.42
N LEU A 218 7.35 -23.14 -2.67
CA LEU A 218 5.98 -22.73 -2.35
C LEU A 218 4.93 -23.53 -3.13
N ALA A 219 5.19 -23.82 -4.41
CA ALA A 219 4.31 -24.63 -5.25
C ALA A 219 4.32 -26.13 -4.83
N GLY A 220 5.44 -26.64 -4.33
CA GLY A 220 5.63 -28.03 -3.91
C GLY A 220 4.94 -28.45 -2.60
N GLY A 221 4.05 -27.61 -2.03
CA GLY A 221 3.24 -27.95 -0.86
C GLY A 221 3.62 -27.23 0.44
N GLY A 222 4.56 -26.27 0.39
CA GLY A 222 4.97 -25.48 1.57
C GLY A 222 4.06 -24.30 1.92
N GLY A 223 2.98 -24.06 1.16
CA GLY A 223 2.11 -22.88 1.27
C GLY A 223 0.61 -23.18 1.26
N SER A 224 -0.22 -22.13 1.35
CA SER A 224 -1.67 -22.23 1.20
C SER A 224 -2.05 -22.60 -0.24
N VAL A 225 -3.27 -23.13 -0.48
CA VAL A 225 -3.77 -23.39 -1.84
C VAL A 225 -3.68 -22.16 -2.74
N ARG A 226 -3.92 -20.96 -2.18
CA ARG A 226 -3.75 -19.68 -2.90
C ARG A 226 -2.28 -19.38 -3.18
N ALA A 227 -1.39 -19.63 -2.22
CA ALA A 227 0.05 -19.44 -2.40
C ALA A 227 0.60 -20.33 -3.51
N THR A 228 0.19 -21.61 -3.54
CA THR A 228 0.55 -22.56 -4.61
C THR A 228 0.07 -22.05 -5.98
N SER A 229 -1.21 -21.68 -6.10
CA SER A 229 -1.76 -21.17 -7.37
C SER A 229 -1.08 -19.90 -7.88
N LYS A 230 -0.73 -18.98 -6.98
CA LYS A 230 0.03 -17.75 -7.31
C LYS A 230 1.46 -18.07 -7.74
N ALA A 231 2.13 -18.96 -7.01
CA ALA A 231 3.50 -19.38 -7.32
C ALA A 231 3.59 -20.05 -8.70
N GLU A 232 2.63 -20.94 -9.02
CA GLU A 232 2.53 -21.55 -10.36
C GLU A 232 2.30 -20.52 -11.46
N SER A 233 1.41 -19.54 -11.23
CA SER A 233 1.14 -18.46 -12.19
C SER A 233 2.37 -17.61 -12.46
N LEU A 234 3.16 -17.34 -11.42
CA LEU A 234 4.40 -16.58 -11.53
C LEU A 234 5.53 -17.35 -12.21
N LEU A 235 5.66 -18.66 -11.93
CA LEU A 235 6.59 -19.53 -12.66
C LEU A 235 6.28 -19.55 -14.16
N ARG A 236 5.00 -19.68 -14.53
CA ARG A 236 4.56 -19.59 -15.93
C ARG A 236 4.90 -18.24 -16.55
N ALA A 237 4.68 -17.14 -15.83
CA ALA A 237 5.00 -15.79 -16.31
C ALA A 237 6.51 -15.65 -16.63
N PHE A 238 7.38 -16.19 -15.76
CA PHE A 238 8.82 -16.21 -16.00
C PHE A 238 9.25 -17.09 -17.19
N GLU A 239 8.55 -18.20 -17.42
CA GLU A 239 8.80 -19.12 -18.54
C GLU A 239 8.35 -18.50 -19.88
N SER A 240 7.21 -17.81 -19.90
CA SER A 240 6.75 -17.06 -21.08
C SER A 240 7.61 -15.85 -21.42
N GLY A 241 8.24 -15.23 -20.42
CA GLY A 241 9.15 -14.09 -20.61
C GLY A 241 10.47 -14.42 -21.33
N HIS A 242 10.80 -15.72 -21.51
CA HIS A 242 11.98 -16.16 -22.28
C HIS A 242 11.71 -16.36 -23.77
N GLY A 243 10.49 -16.09 -24.25
CA GLY A 243 10.16 -16.18 -25.67
C GLY A 243 8.71 -15.80 -25.97
N GLY A 244 8.50 -14.54 -26.34
CA GLY A 244 7.30 -14.11 -27.04
C GLY A 244 6.24 -13.42 -26.19
N ARG A 245 6.03 -12.13 -26.50
CA ARG A 245 4.80 -11.32 -26.41
C ARG A 245 3.71 -11.89 -25.50
N PHE A 246 3.53 -11.26 -24.34
CA PHE A 246 2.36 -11.45 -23.48
C PHE A 246 1.07 -11.37 -24.30
N PRO A 247 0.13 -12.32 -24.16
CA PRO A 247 -1.19 -12.14 -24.73
C PRO A 247 -1.82 -10.91 -24.10
N ASP A 248 -2.22 -9.97 -24.96
CA ASP A 248 -3.04 -8.80 -24.62
C ASP A 248 -4.21 -9.26 -23.73
N LEU A 249 -4.09 -9.03 -22.42
CA LEU A 249 -5.26 -8.89 -21.56
C LEU A 249 -5.85 -7.52 -21.87
N LYS A 250 -6.38 -7.37 -23.09
CA LYS A 250 -7.33 -6.30 -23.38
C LYS A 250 -8.47 -6.47 -22.40
N ALA A 251 -8.59 -5.51 -21.50
CA ALA A 251 -9.79 -5.25 -20.75
C ALA A 251 -10.98 -5.47 -21.69
N ASN A 252 -11.84 -6.43 -21.36
CA ASN A 252 -13.17 -6.46 -21.93
C ASN A 252 -13.78 -5.10 -21.60
N SER A 253 -13.80 -4.20 -22.58
CA SER A 253 -14.60 -3.00 -22.57
C SER A 253 -16.06 -3.45 -22.67
N ALA A 254 -16.56 -4.00 -21.57
CA ALA A 254 -17.99 -4.03 -21.32
C ALA A 254 -18.40 -2.57 -21.19
N THR A 255 -19.00 -2.05 -22.26
CA THR A 255 -19.74 -0.79 -22.24
C THR A 255 -20.58 -0.74 -20.96
N PRO A 256 -20.43 0.30 -20.11
CA PRO A 256 -21.25 0.42 -18.91
C PRO A 256 -22.73 0.49 -19.33
N PRO A 257 -23.64 -0.20 -18.62
CA PRO A 257 -25.06 -0.13 -18.95
C PRO A 257 -25.53 1.32 -18.80
N GLN A 258 -26.13 1.85 -19.87
CA GLN A 258 -26.71 3.18 -19.85
C GLN A 258 -27.90 3.22 -18.87
N LEU A 259 -27.91 4.25 -18.04
CA LEU A 259 -28.84 4.55 -16.95
C LEU A 259 -30.26 4.95 -17.42
N SER A 260 -30.75 4.41 -18.55
CA SER A 260 -32.05 4.75 -19.13
C SER A 260 -33.12 3.65 -19.06
N ALA A 261 -32.84 2.51 -18.41
CA ALA A 261 -33.76 1.36 -18.36
C ALA A 261 -34.49 1.15 -17.01
N LEU A 262 -34.41 2.09 -16.06
CA LEU A 262 -35.17 2.02 -14.80
C LEU A 262 -36.34 3.03 -14.79
N SER A 263 -37.32 2.87 -15.70
CA SER A 263 -38.59 3.59 -15.58
C SER A 263 -39.84 2.83 -16.04
N ALA A 264 -39.80 1.51 -16.21
CA ALA A 264 -40.92 0.78 -16.80
C ALA A 264 -41.32 -0.51 -16.07
N ALA A 265 -41.32 -0.52 -14.74
CA ALA A 265 -41.88 -1.64 -13.97
C ALA A 265 -42.64 -1.18 -12.72
N THR A 266 -43.63 -0.30 -12.90
CA THR A 266 -44.73 -0.13 -11.94
C THR A 266 -46.05 -0.03 -12.69
N THR A 267 -46.61 -1.19 -13.08
CA THR A 267 -48.04 -1.35 -13.37
C THR A 267 -48.39 -2.77 -12.88
N VAL A 268 -48.84 -2.90 -11.63
CA VAL A 268 -50.25 -3.09 -11.27
C VAL A 268 -50.94 -4.11 -12.16
N ASN A 269 -51.25 -5.28 -11.61
CA ASN A 269 -52.42 -6.02 -12.03
C ASN A 269 -53.18 -6.48 -10.78
N ASN A 270 -54.47 -6.13 -10.82
CA ASN A 270 -55.56 -6.58 -9.94
C ASN A 270 -55.65 -8.10 -9.86
#